data_AF-E0S7X3-F1
#
_entry.id   AF-E0S7X3-F1
#
_cell.length_a   1.000
_cell.length_b   1.000
_cell.length_c   1.000
_cell.angle_alpha   90.00
_cell.angle_beta   90.00
_cell.angle_gamma   90.00
#
_symmetry.space_group_name_H-M   'P 1'
#
loop_
_entity.id
_entity.type
_entity.pdbx_description
1 polymer ?
#
loop_
_entity_poly.entity_id
_entity_poly.type
_entity_poly.pdbx_seq_one_letter_code
_entity_poly.pdbx_strand_id
1 'polypeptide(L)'
;MMEDKQEKVLDAANVVEAKAMNAIDNVEKSSIGNSIPLEVSLPLRELTKYLMFFTIFESIPIYLITCEGNKNEFLHWISKATGFVFLIIAITAAVLDLVTFYGKLFYLYKFVVPVTLVKSAIAFVVVVFSNISSMYVVILAILYSLRITVFDALFLYYLAILLRRIESDDYDNDGERLKAKESKGEKV
;
A
#
# COMPACT_ATOMS: atom_id res chain seq x y z
N MET A 1 2.57 -29.39 -19.40
CA MET A 1 2.03 -28.12 -19.94
C MET A 1 1.49 -27.14 -18.87
N MET A 2 1.26 -27.57 -17.61
CA MET A 2 0.92 -26.67 -16.49
C MET A 2 2.17 -26.12 -15.76
N GLU A 3 3.25 -26.89 -15.67
CA GLU A 3 4.52 -26.48 -15.05
C GLU A 3 5.13 -25.26 -15.75
N ASP A 4 5.10 -25.25 -17.08
CA ASP A 4 5.67 -24.20 -17.95
C ASP A 4 4.94 -22.83 -17.84
N LYS A 5 3.71 -22.82 -17.30
CA LYS A 5 2.97 -21.58 -16.98
C LYS A 5 3.22 -21.11 -15.55
N GLN A 6 3.43 -22.03 -14.61
CA GLN A 6 3.78 -21.69 -13.22
C GLN A 6 5.19 -21.12 -13.12
N GLU A 7 6.15 -21.68 -13.87
CA GLU A 7 7.52 -21.15 -13.98
C GLU A 7 7.54 -19.73 -14.52
N LYS A 8 6.78 -19.45 -15.59
CA LYS A 8 6.69 -18.09 -16.16
C LYS A 8 6.07 -17.06 -15.23
N VAL A 9 5.13 -17.47 -14.37
CA VAL A 9 4.52 -16.58 -13.37
C VAL A 9 5.45 -16.37 -12.18
N LEU A 10 6.21 -17.40 -11.77
CA LEU A 10 7.28 -17.26 -10.79
C LEU A 10 8.39 -16.34 -11.28
N ASP A 11 8.83 -16.50 -12.53
CA ASP A 11 9.85 -15.65 -13.13
C ASP A 11 9.39 -14.20 -13.28
N ALA A 12 8.13 -13.97 -13.66
CA ALA A 12 7.58 -12.62 -13.69
C ALA A 12 7.51 -11.98 -12.29
N ALA A 13 7.16 -12.76 -11.27
CA ALA A 13 7.16 -12.29 -9.88
C ALA A 13 8.59 -11.97 -9.38
N ASN A 14 9.55 -12.85 -9.66
CA ASN A 14 10.97 -12.65 -9.32
C ASN A 14 11.58 -11.45 -10.06
N VAL A 15 11.18 -11.18 -11.29
CA VAL A 15 11.62 -10.00 -12.06
C VAL A 15 11.03 -8.70 -11.52
N VAL A 16 9.76 -8.72 -11.09
CA VAL A 16 9.12 -7.56 -10.44
C VAL A 16 9.74 -7.31 -9.07
N GLU A 17 10.04 -8.37 -8.32
CA GLU A 17 10.74 -8.32 -7.04
C GLU A 17 12.15 -7.75 -7.21
N ALA A 18 12.95 -8.27 -8.14
CA ALA A 18 14.29 -7.76 -8.42
C ALA A 18 14.29 -6.30 -8.91
N LYS A 19 13.27 -5.88 -9.67
CA LYS A 19 13.10 -4.48 -10.08
C LYS A 19 12.69 -3.58 -8.93
N ALA A 20 11.81 -4.04 -8.05
CA ALA A 20 11.42 -3.32 -6.85
C ALA A 20 12.62 -3.17 -5.89
N MET A 21 13.42 -4.22 -5.72
CA MET A 21 14.67 -4.22 -4.93
C MET A 21 15.70 -3.24 -5.48
N ASN A 22 15.96 -3.27 -6.79
CA ASN A 22 16.87 -2.31 -7.41
C ASN A 22 16.35 -0.87 -7.31
N ALA A 23 15.03 -0.66 -7.37
CA ALA A 23 14.45 0.67 -7.18
C ALA A 23 14.63 1.15 -5.74
N ILE A 24 14.46 0.28 -4.74
CA ILE A 24 14.69 0.58 -3.32
C ILE A 24 16.14 0.99 -3.09
N ASP A 25 17.10 0.17 -3.51
CA ASP A 25 18.53 0.42 -3.32
C ASP A 25 19.00 1.72 -4.02
N ASN A 26 18.45 1.99 -5.20
CA ASN A 26 18.76 3.22 -5.95
C ASN A 26 18.14 4.46 -5.32
N VAL A 27 16.95 4.34 -4.73
CA VAL A 27 16.29 5.44 -4.01
C VAL A 27 17.05 5.74 -2.72
N GLU A 28 17.43 4.72 -1.93
CA GLU A 28 18.24 4.89 -0.71
C GLU A 28 19.58 5.57 -1.00
N LYS A 29 20.21 5.28 -2.14
CA LYS A 29 21.50 5.89 -2.55
C LYS A 29 21.36 7.25 -3.24
N SER A 30 20.14 7.70 -3.56
CA SER A 30 19.89 8.96 -4.28
C SER A 30 20.00 10.18 -3.35
N SER A 31 20.24 11.38 -3.91
CA SER A 31 20.29 12.61 -3.09
C SER A 31 18.95 12.94 -2.43
N ILE A 32 17.84 12.46 -3.03
CA ILE A 32 16.49 12.53 -2.47
C ILE A 32 16.35 11.54 -1.31
N GLY A 33 16.82 10.30 -1.46
CA GLY A 33 16.81 9.29 -0.38
C GLY A 33 17.61 9.71 0.85
N ASN A 34 18.77 10.33 0.65
CA ASN A 34 19.60 10.88 1.74
C ASN A 34 18.98 12.12 2.44
N SER A 35 18.01 12.78 1.82
CA SER A 35 17.33 13.96 2.38
C SER A 35 15.93 13.66 2.93
N ILE A 36 15.40 12.46 2.65
CA ILE A 36 14.27 11.91 3.40
C ILE A 36 14.82 11.47 4.76
N PRO A 37 14.33 12.02 5.89
CA PRO A 37 14.76 11.56 7.20
C PRO A 37 14.36 10.10 7.38
N LEU A 38 15.33 9.20 7.20
CA LEU A 38 15.20 7.77 7.54
C LEU A 38 15.12 7.58 9.06
N GLU A 39 15.51 8.59 9.84
CA GLU A 39 15.30 8.67 11.28
C GLU A 39 13.94 9.32 11.60
N VAL A 40 12.86 8.64 11.25
CA VAL A 40 11.68 8.73 12.11
C VAL A 40 12.01 7.82 13.29
N SER A 41 11.98 8.33 14.52
CA SER A 41 12.23 7.56 15.76
C SER A 41 11.15 6.50 16.05
N LEU A 42 10.46 6.06 15.00
CA LEU A 42 9.28 5.23 15.02
C LEU A 42 9.63 3.91 14.33
N PRO A 43 9.55 2.76 15.06
CA PRO A 43 9.93 1.46 14.52
C PRO A 43 9.21 1.15 13.20
N LEU A 44 9.89 0.43 12.29
CA LEU A 44 9.36 0.11 10.96
C LEU A 44 7.96 -0.52 11.05
N ARG A 45 7.78 -1.46 11.98
CA ARG A 45 6.49 -2.11 12.23
C ARG A 45 5.40 -1.11 12.62
N GLU A 46 5.72 -0.09 13.42
CA GLU A 46 4.75 0.94 13.81
C GLU A 46 4.41 1.87 12.65
N LEU A 47 5.41 2.26 11.85
CA LEU A 47 5.21 3.08 10.66
C LEU A 47 4.29 2.37 9.67
N THR A 48 4.58 1.11 9.36
CA THR A 48 3.74 0.27 8.49
C THR A 48 2.33 0.09 9.06
N LYS A 49 2.19 -0.10 10.38
CA LYS A 49 0.90 -0.20 11.06
C LYS A 49 0.08 1.08 10.91
N TYR A 50 0.68 2.25 11.11
CA TYR A 50 -0.03 3.52 10.97
C TYR A 50 -0.43 3.79 9.52
N LEU A 51 0.45 3.50 8.57
CA LEU A 51 0.12 3.58 7.14
C LEU A 51 -1.03 2.65 6.77
N MET A 52 -1.03 1.41 7.25
CA MET A 52 -2.14 0.45 7.05
C MET A 52 -3.46 1.00 7.59
N PHE A 53 -3.50 1.49 8.82
CA PHE A 53 -4.74 2.04 9.37
C PHE A 53 -5.20 3.28 8.60
N PHE A 54 -4.26 4.11 8.17
CA PHE A 54 -4.55 5.30 7.41
C PHE A 54 -5.17 4.97 6.04
N THR A 55 -4.59 4.02 5.30
CA THR A 55 -5.13 3.57 3.99
C THR A 55 -6.49 2.87 4.12
N ILE A 56 -6.76 2.22 5.27
CA ILE A 56 -8.07 1.66 5.60
C ILE A 56 -9.08 2.79 5.87
N PHE A 57 -8.78 3.70 6.80
CA PHE A 57 -9.71 4.76 7.21
C PHE A 57 -9.97 5.79 6.10
N GLU A 58 -9.04 5.98 5.17
CA GLU A 58 -9.22 6.82 3.99
C GLU A 58 -10.35 6.34 3.06
N SER A 59 -10.75 5.08 3.17
CA SER A 59 -11.90 4.56 2.42
C SER A 59 -13.24 5.12 2.91
N ILE A 60 -13.33 5.57 4.17
CA ILE A 60 -14.55 6.15 4.76
C ILE A 60 -14.97 7.45 4.04
N PRO A 61 -14.12 8.50 3.95
CA PRO A 61 -14.50 9.72 3.26
C PRO A 61 -14.83 9.49 1.77
N ILE A 62 -14.17 8.54 1.09
CA ILE A 62 -14.49 8.19 -0.30
C ILE A 62 -15.91 7.62 -0.41
N TYR A 63 -16.28 6.73 0.52
CA TYR A 63 -17.64 6.19 0.57
C TYR A 63 -18.68 7.28 0.90
N LEU A 64 -18.38 8.20 1.83
CA LEU A 64 -19.27 9.31 2.17
C LEU A 64 -19.54 10.23 0.98
N ILE A 65 -18.53 10.48 0.13
CA ILE A 65 -18.68 11.25 -1.12
C ILE A 65 -19.72 10.60 -2.05
N THR A 66 -19.83 9.27 -2.06
CA THR A 66 -20.82 8.56 -2.90
C THR A 66 -22.25 8.63 -2.37
N CYS A 67 -22.39 8.94 -1.07
CA CYS A 67 -23.69 9.08 -0.41
C CYS A 67 -24.28 10.48 -0.58
N GLU A 68 -23.46 11.46 -0.96
CA GLU A 68 -23.92 12.83 -1.16
C GLU A 68 -24.81 12.92 -2.41
N GLY A 69 -25.99 13.52 -2.25
CA GLY A 69 -27.01 13.58 -3.30
C GLY A 69 -26.53 14.35 -4.51
N ASN A 70 -26.46 13.70 -5.67
CA ASN A 70 -26.12 14.37 -6.92
C ASN A 70 -27.40 14.95 -7.54
N LYS A 71 -27.35 16.18 -8.06
CA LYS A 71 -28.52 16.86 -8.65
C LYS A 71 -29.04 16.14 -9.91
N ASN A 72 -28.19 15.36 -10.55
CA ASN A 72 -28.54 14.54 -11.71
C ASN A 72 -28.81 13.10 -11.26
N GLU A 73 -30.07 12.65 -11.44
CA GLU A 73 -30.55 11.33 -11.02
C GLU A 73 -29.76 10.16 -11.62
N PHE A 74 -29.35 10.27 -12.89
CA PHE A 74 -28.55 9.25 -13.58
C PHE A 74 -27.14 9.16 -12.98
N LEU A 75 -26.49 10.30 -12.78
CA LEU A 75 -25.17 10.35 -12.15
C LEU A 75 -25.21 9.93 -10.67
N HIS A 76 -26.33 10.20 -9.98
CA HIS A 76 -26.54 9.75 -8.61
C HIS A 76 -26.61 8.22 -8.53
N TRP A 77 -27.34 7.56 -9.43
CA TRP A 77 -27.39 6.10 -9.47
C TRP A 77 -26.03 5.47 -9.78
N ILE A 78 -25.29 6.03 -10.74
CA ILE A 78 -23.93 5.57 -11.07
C ILE A 78 -22.99 5.75 -9.88
N SER A 79 -22.97 6.92 -9.25
CA SER A 79 -22.11 7.21 -8.09
C SER A 79 -22.43 6.27 -6.91
N LYS A 80 -23.70 5.96 -6.68
CA LYS A 80 -24.12 5.01 -5.65
C LYS A 80 -23.69 3.57 -5.96
N ALA A 81 -23.81 3.15 -7.21
CA ALA A 81 -23.37 1.81 -7.66
C ALA A 81 -21.84 1.67 -7.56
N THR A 82 -21.08 2.66 -8.04
CA THR A 82 -19.61 2.66 -7.94
C THR A 82 -19.14 2.77 -6.50
N GLY A 83 -19.84 3.53 -5.66
CA GLY A 83 -19.59 3.60 -4.22
C GLY A 83 -19.79 2.27 -3.49
N PHE A 84 -20.82 1.50 -3.87
CA PHE A 84 -21.04 0.17 -3.31
C PHE A 84 -19.96 -0.83 -3.74
N VAL A 85 -19.58 -0.83 -5.02
CA VAL A 85 -18.46 -1.65 -5.54
C VAL A 85 -17.15 -1.28 -4.84
N PHE A 86 -16.89 0.02 -4.68
CA PHE A 86 -15.75 0.52 -3.94
C PHE A 86 -15.72 0.00 -2.51
N LEU A 87 -16.85 0.04 -1.78
CA LEU A 87 -16.93 -0.43 -0.41
C LEU A 87 -16.54 -1.91 -0.27
N ILE A 88 -17.03 -2.78 -1.15
CA ILE A 88 -16.69 -4.21 -1.15
C ILE A 88 -15.19 -4.40 -1.33
N ILE A 89 -14.60 -3.68 -2.29
CA ILE A 89 -13.17 -3.78 -2.59
C ILE A 89 -12.33 -3.21 -1.45
N ALA A 90 -12.75 -2.08 -0.86
CA ALA A 90 -12.08 -1.47 0.29
C ALA A 90 -12.09 -2.39 1.52
N ILE A 91 -13.21 -3.05 1.81
CA ILE A 91 -13.30 -4.04 2.91
C ILE A 91 -12.39 -5.24 2.61
N THR A 92 -12.41 -5.74 1.37
CA THR A 92 -11.56 -6.87 0.96
C THR A 92 -10.08 -6.52 1.09
N ALA A 93 -9.69 -5.32 0.64
CA ALA A 93 -8.34 -4.78 0.80
C ALA A 93 -7.94 -4.68 2.27
N ALA A 94 -8.80 -4.08 3.12
CA ALA A 94 -8.54 -3.93 4.54
C ALA A 94 -8.35 -5.27 5.26
N VAL A 95 -9.19 -6.27 4.96
CA VAL A 95 -9.05 -7.62 5.51
C VAL A 95 -7.73 -8.25 5.07
N LEU A 96 -7.41 -8.13 3.78
CA LEU A 96 -6.18 -8.70 3.22
C LEU A 96 -4.93 -8.03 3.82
N ASP A 97 -4.94 -6.71 3.99
CA ASP A 97 -3.88 -5.93 4.61
C ASP A 97 -3.67 -6.36 6.07
N LEU A 98 -4.75 -6.45 6.85
CA LEU A 98 -4.71 -6.90 8.25
C LEU A 98 -4.16 -8.32 8.38
N VAL A 99 -4.65 -9.26 7.56
CA VAL A 99 -4.20 -10.66 7.59
C VAL A 99 -2.74 -10.76 7.18
N THR A 100 -2.32 -10.01 6.16
CA THR A 100 -0.92 -10.01 5.70
C THR A 100 0.01 -9.42 6.76
N PHE A 101 -0.36 -8.28 7.35
CA PHE A 101 0.45 -7.57 8.34
C PHE A 101 0.57 -8.34 9.67
N TYR A 102 -0.55 -8.77 10.25
CA TYR A 102 -0.55 -9.47 11.54
C TYR A 102 -0.16 -10.94 11.42
N GLY A 103 -0.53 -11.58 10.30
CA GLY A 103 -0.14 -12.97 10.01
C GLY A 103 1.30 -13.11 9.53
N LYS A 104 1.97 -12.00 9.15
CA LYS A 104 3.34 -11.99 8.62
C LYS A 104 3.51 -12.88 7.38
N LEU A 105 2.49 -12.91 6.53
CA LEU A 105 2.38 -13.87 5.43
C LEU A 105 2.87 -13.24 4.13
N PHE A 106 4.17 -13.34 3.84
CA PHE A 106 4.77 -12.76 2.62
C PHE A 106 4.07 -13.22 1.34
N TYR A 107 3.62 -14.48 1.27
CA TYR A 107 2.91 -15.01 0.10
C TYR A 107 1.59 -14.28 -0.23
N LEU A 108 0.98 -13.58 0.73
CA LEU A 108 -0.24 -12.79 0.50
C LEU A 108 0.07 -11.42 -0.15
N TYR A 109 1.31 -10.95 -0.07
CA TYR A 109 1.72 -9.65 -0.62
C TYR A 109 1.42 -9.54 -2.13
N LYS A 110 1.55 -10.64 -2.88
CA LYS A 110 1.19 -10.70 -4.32
C LYS A 110 -0.29 -10.41 -4.62
N PHE A 111 -1.17 -10.59 -3.63
CA PHE A 111 -2.59 -10.26 -3.73
C PHE A 111 -2.88 -8.86 -3.17
N VAL A 112 -2.14 -8.43 -2.13
CA VAL A 112 -2.25 -7.09 -1.53
C VAL A 112 -2.00 -6.02 -2.59
N VAL A 113 -0.90 -6.11 -3.35
CA VAL A 113 -0.54 -5.11 -4.36
C VAL A 113 -1.65 -4.87 -5.39
N PRO A 114 -2.14 -5.87 -6.15
CA PRO A 114 -3.17 -5.64 -7.15
C PRO A 114 -4.51 -5.20 -6.54
N VAL A 115 -4.90 -5.72 -5.37
CA VAL A 115 -6.15 -5.32 -4.70
C VAL A 115 -6.08 -3.84 -4.29
N THR A 116 -4.96 -3.41 -3.72
CA THR A 116 -4.73 -2.00 -3.36
C THR A 116 -4.74 -1.10 -4.59
N LEU A 117 -4.08 -1.49 -5.69
CA LEU A 117 -4.12 -0.72 -6.94
C LEU A 117 -5.53 -0.59 -7.53
N VAL A 118 -6.33 -1.68 -7.51
CA VAL A 118 -7.72 -1.65 -7.96
C VAL A 118 -8.57 -0.75 -7.05
N LYS A 119 -8.36 -0.82 -5.73
CA LYS A 119 -9.00 0.07 -4.74
C LYS A 119 -8.72 1.54 -5.07
N SER A 120 -7.45 1.92 -5.25
CA SER A 120 -7.06 3.31 -5.56
C SER A 120 -7.63 3.79 -6.91
N ALA A 121 -7.64 2.92 -7.93
CA ALA A 121 -8.20 3.25 -9.23
C ALA A 121 -9.71 3.51 -9.16
N ILE A 122 -10.45 2.68 -8.42
CA ILE A 122 -11.90 2.85 -8.23
C ILE A 122 -12.18 4.07 -7.35
N ALA A 123 -11.38 4.31 -6.32
CA ALA A 123 -11.47 5.53 -5.51
C ALA A 123 -11.34 6.79 -6.36
N PHE A 124 -10.36 6.83 -7.28
CA PHE A 124 -10.20 7.94 -8.22
C PHE A 124 -11.46 8.17 -9.06
N VAL A 125 -12.01 7.09 -9.64
CA VAL A 125 -13.26 7.15 -10.43
C VAL A 125 -14.40 7.71 -9.58
N VAL A 126 -14.61 7.17 -8.38
CA VAL A 126 -15.64 7.62 -7.44
C VAL A 126 -15.51 9.12 -7.14
N VAL A 127 -14.31 9.55 -6.77
CA VAL A 127 -14.02 10.94 -6.34
C VAL A 127 -14.24 11.91 -7.50
N VAL A 128 -13.78 11.57 -8.71
CA VAL A 128 -13.95 12.42 -9.89
C VAL A 128 -15.42 12.48 -10.33
N PHE A 129 -16.09 11.35 -10.54
CA PHE A 129 -17.45 11.32 -11.09
C PHE A 129 -18.51 11.90 -10.13
N SER A 130 -18.29 11.79 -8.82
CA SER A 130 -19.22 12.36 -7.83
C SER A 130 -19.12 13.89 -7.74
N ASN A 131 -18.04 14.48 -8.26
CA ASN A 131 -17.70 15.90 -8.08
C ASN A 131 -17.60 16.71 -9.39
N ILE A 132 -18.21 16.25 -10.49
CA ILE A 132 -18.18 16.91 -11.82
C ILE A 132 -18.90 18.29 -11.86
N SER A 133 -19.26 18.88 -10.72
CA SER A 133 -20.03 20.14 -10.67
C SER A 133 -19.24 21.39 -11.06
N SER A 134 -17.93 21.44 -10.82
CA SER A 134 -17.07 22.61 -11.11
C SER A 134 -15.61 22.20 -11.26
N MET A 135 -14.90 22.88 -12.17
CA MET A 135 -13.49 22.59 -12.48
C MET A 135 -12.57 22.68 -11.24
N TYR A 136 -12.84 23.60 -10.32
CA TYR A 136 -12.09 23.71 -9.07
C TYR A 136 -12.26 22.47 -8.17
N VAL A 137 -13.48 21.94 -8.08
CA VAL A 137 -13.78 20.73 -7.28
C VAL A 137 -13.10 19.52 -7.91
N VAL A 138 -13.07 19.44 -9.24
CA VAL A 138 -12.32 18.38 -9.97
C VAL A 138 -10.82 18.44 -9.68
N ILE A 139 -10.22 19.64 -9.62
CA ILE A 139 -8.79 19.79 -9.28
C ILE A 139 -8.52 19.31 -7.84
N LEU A 140 -9.36 19.70 -6.88
CA LEU A 140 -9.24 19.22 -5.49
C LEU A 140 -9.43 17.70 -5.39
N ALA A 141 -10.36 17.14 -6.15
CA ALA A 141 -10.62 15.70 -6.26
C ALA A 141 -9.40 14.94 -6.81
N ILE A 142 -8.71 15.49 -7.81
CA ILE A 142 -7.47 14.91 -8.35
C ILE A 142 -6.34 14.97 -7.31
N LEU A 143 -6.15 16.11 -6.64
CA LEU A 143 -5.12 16.26 -5.60
C LEU A 143 -5.37 15.30 -4.44
N TYR A 144 -6.63 15.17 -4.02
CA TYR A 144 -7.03 14.21 -3.00
C TYR A 144 -6.72 12.78 -3.44
N SER A 145 -7.08 12.40 -4.67
CA SER A 145 -6.80 11.07 -5.23
C SER A 145 -5.31 10.75 -5.34
N LEU A 146 -4.49 11.75 -5.71
CA LEU A 146 -3.04 11.61 -5.77
C LEU A 146 -2.47 11.35 -4.37
N ARG A 147 -2.99 12.07 -3.36
CA ARG A 147 -2.63 11.84 -1.96
C ARG A 147 -2.94 10.40 -1.54
N ILE A 148 -4.13 9.87 -1.83
CA ILE A 148 -4.48 8.45 -1.54
C ILE A 148 -3.44 7.52 -2.15
N THR A 149 -3.15 7.73 -3.43
CA THR A 149 -2.22 6.89 -4.20
C THR A 149 -0.81 6.89 -3.59
N VAL A 150 -0.35 8.06 -3.13
CA VAL A 150 0.95 8.18 -2.45
C VAL A 150 0.97 7.38 -1.15
N PHE A 151 -0.08 7.48 -0.32
CA PHE A 151 -0.13 6.75 0.95
C PHE A 151 -0.29 5.23 0.75
N ASP A 152 -1.08 4.80 -0.23
CA ASP A 152 -1.17 3.40 -0.63
C ASP A 152 0.21 2.88 -1.11
N ALA A 153 0.94 3.66 -1.93
CA ALA A 153 2.27 3.29 -2.38
C ALA A 153 3.30 3.20 -1.24
N LEU A 154 3.26 4.16 -0.31
CA LEU A 154 4.11 4.13 0.90
C LEU A 154 3.79 2.92 1.77
N PHE A 155 2.51 2.61 1.99
CA PHE A 155 2.10 1.43 2.74
C PHE A 155 2.65 0.15 2.11
N LEU A 156 2.44 -0.05 0.80
CA LEU A 156 2.94 -1.22 0.08
C LEU A 156 4.47 -1.34 0.18
N TYR A 157 5.17 -0.22 0.02
CA TYR A 157 6.63 -0.15 0.13
C TYR A 157 7.12 -0.59 1.52
N TYR A 158 6.60 0.01 2.60
CA TYR A 158 7.05 -0.33 3.95
C TYR A 158 6.56 -1.71 4.41
N LEU A 159 5.42 -2.18 3.92
CA LEU A 159 4.95 -3.55 4.14
C LEU A 159 5.91 -4.57 3.50
N ALA A 160 6.35 -4.33 2.27
CA ALA A 160 7.32 -5.21 1.59
C ALA A 160 8.64 -5.31 2.37
N ILE A 161 9.18 -4.16 2.80
CA ILE A 161 10.42 -4.14 3.61
C ILE A 161 10.22 -4.91 4.91
N LEU A 162 9.10 -4.66 5.62
CA LEU A 162 8.82 -5.31 6.90
C LEU A 162 8.74 -6.83 6.76
N LEU A 163 7.95 -7.33 5.80
CA LEU A 163 7.78 -8.78 5.61
C LEU A 163 9.10 -9.44 5.20
N ARG A 164 9.90 -8.79 4.34
CA ARG A 164 11.22 -9.29 3.94
C ARG A 164 12.20 -9.36 5.11
N ARG A 165 12.18 -8.36 6.00
CA ARG A 165 13.01 -8.40 7.21
C ARG A 165 12.56 -9.55 8.11
N ILE A 166 11.27 -9.72 8.33
CA ILE A 166 10.73 -10.82 9.15
C ILE A 166 11.11 -12.21 8.59
N GLU A 167 11.23 -12.35 7.27
CA GLU A 167 11.63 -13.60 6.62
C GLU A 167 13.15 -13.83 6.62
N SER A 168 13.94 -12.79 6.92
CA SER A 168 15.40 -12.87 6.99
C SER A 168 15.89 -13.26 8.38
N ASP A 169 16.84 -14.19 8.44
CA ASP A 169 17.48 -14.64 9.69
C ASP A 169 18.25 -13.53 10.44
N ASP A 170 18.51 -12.39 9.80
CA ASP A 170 19.24 -11.25 10.37
C ASP A 170 18.37 -10.31 11.22
N TYR A 171 17.05 -10.48 11.17
CA TYR A 171 16.08 -9.58 11.80
C TYR A 171 15.09 -10.35 12.68
N ASP A 172 14.52 -9.64 13.64
CA ASP A 172 13.50 -10.19 14.51
C ASP A 172 12.12 -10.14 13.85
N ASN A 173 11.15 -10.63 14.60
CA ASN A 173 9.75 -10.70 14.24
C ASN A 173 9.07 -9.33 14.04
N ASP A 174 9.74 -8.24 14.39
CA ASP A 174 9.28 -6.87 14.24
C ASP A 174 10.05 -6.10 13.15
N GLY A 175 10.98 -6.77 12.46
CA GLY A 175 11.79 -6.18 11.39
C GLY A 175 12.95 -5.33 11.92
N GLU A 176 13.30 -5.48 13.19
CA GLU A 176 14.48 -4.87 13.80
C GLU A 176 15.68 -5.82 13.68
N ARG A 177 16.88 -5.28 13.53
CA ARG A 177 18.08 -6.14 13.41
C ARG A 177 18.30 -6.89 14.72
N LEU A 178 18.46 -8.21 14.63
CA LEU A 178 18.97 -9.00 15.75
C LEU A 178 20.38 -8.48 16.02
N LYS A 179 20.58 -7.74 17.12
CA LYS A 179 21.92 -7.29 17.51
C LYS A 179 22.83 -8.50 17.49
N ALA A 180 23.85 -8.47 16.62
CA ALA A 180 24.90 -9.47 16.62
C ALA A 180 25.37 -9.63 18.06
N LYS A 181 25.17 -10.83 18.63
CA LYS A 181 25.77 -11.19 19.91
C LYS A 181 27.22 -10.74 19.86
N GLU A 182 27.60 -10.00 20.89
CA GLU A 182 28.88 -9.34 21.06
C GLU A 182 30.06 -10.19 20.56
N SER A 183 30.66 -9.77 19.45
CA SER A 183 32.08 -9.98 19.19
C SER A 183 32.82 -8.69 19.52
N LYS A 184 32.61 -8.17 20.73
CA LYS A 184 33.61 -7.31 21.38
C LYS A 184 34.42 -8.23 22.26
N GLY A 185 35.66 -8.47 21.84
CA GLY A 185 36.57 -9.38 22.50
C GLY A 185 36.75 -9.07 23.97
N GLU A 186 36.36 -10.01 24.82
CA GLU A 186 37.11 -10.26 26.04
C GLU A 186 38.35 -11.06 25.65
N LYS A 187 39.50 -10.38 25.66
CA LYS A 187 40.76 -11.00 26.04
C LYS A 187 41.34 -10.18 27.19
N VAL A 188 41.45 -10.88 28.32
CA VAL A 188 42.23 -10.56 29.52
C VAL A 188 43.63 -10.10 29.15
#